data_AF-A0A8H7VS31-F1
#
_entry.id   AF-A0A8H7VS31-F1
#
_cell.length_a   1.000
_cell.length_b   1.000
_cell.length_c   1.000
_cell.angle_alpha   90.00
_cell.angle_beta   90.00
_cell.angle_gamma   90.00
#
_symmetry.space_group_name_H-M   'P 1'
#
loop_
_entity.id
_entity.type
_entity.pdbx_description
1 polymer ?
#
loop_
_entity_poly.entity_id
_entity_poly.type
_entity_poly.pdbx_seq_one_letter_code
_entity_poly.pdbx_strand_id
1 'polypeptide(L)'
;MEPDEYYESVELHIRWSDRQDLVFNVPVGETIYAIKQKIRQSSSRIKNKYIRLIHNGRVLEDAKTLKDYNIGKINITSSKAKLEQAAPVYFHCSLSDYTPETPSLKNNQPQMIPPTGFDRLRESGFTEEDIRNIRTQFHRLHGTPFEEGPTEEARNLEEQWMDNTGETLPDGTIQGTYKEMMWGLMLGFFLGIICLFWFRESVFSRRHQMGIVAAILSICAKNLHELQASVLSYGKLNLHNQKKPTTFWATQLSNLIVPKHYFSHFYVVGLLLALICIIELSWLQYYKQPLLLISLLQHYDSLDGTHSLDLQSCIIGLTLMTLHLVRRVYESFWIERPSKTSTMHISHYLAGIGFYGAMVFGTWLEGLSSFGKPIIEPFHSATISAIVLFSYASYHQYQCHVILASLRKDSDGYTIPRGDWFEWIVTPHYFADILIYLSLCMLYRFQNIILNCGLIWTITNLSVIANETSAWYRIHFSAEKYDKAFPKGRWRIMPGY
;
A
#
# COMPACT_ATOMS: atom_id res chain seq x y z
N MET A 1 -42.49 7.06 -39.04
CA MET A 1 -41.62 7.85 -38.16
C MET A 1 -42.53 8.84 -37.46
N GLU A 2 -42.85 8.59 -36.21
CA GLU A 2 -43.52 9.61 -35.37
C GLU A 2 -42.60 10.83 -35.28
N PRO A 3 -43.15 12.07 -35.27
CA PRO A 3 -42.34 13.24 -35.02
C PRO A 3 -41.76 13.12 -33.60
N ASP A 4 -40.44 13.20 -33.46
CA ASP A 4 -39.80 13.32 -32.15
C ASP A 4 -40.38 14.57 -31.46
N GLU A 5 -41.29 14.40 -30.51
CA GLU A 5 -41.85 15.52 -29.74
C GLU A 5 -40.81 16.02 -28.73
N TYR A 6 -40.56 17.32 -28.73
CA TYR A 6 -39.71 18.02 -27.77
C TYR A 6 -40.57 18.96 -26.93
N TYR A 7 -40.19 19.20 -25.67
CA TYR A 7 -40.81 20.26 -24.88
C TYR A 7 -40.59 21.63 -25.54
N GLU A 8 -41.51 22.57 -25.34
CA GLU A 8 -41.36 23.94 -25.87
C GLU A 8 -40.17 24.66 -25.24
N SER A 9 -39.97 24.46 -23.93
CA SER A 9 -38.86 25.02 -23.16
C SER A 9 -38.38 24.04 -22.08
N VAL A 10 -37.12 24.20 -21.67
CA VAL A 10 -36.51 23.43 -20.58
C VAL A 10 -35.91 24.37 -19.53
N GLU A 11 -36.01 23.98 -18.27
CA GLU A 11 -35.32 24.66 -17.18
C GLU A 11 -33.85 24.25 -17.18
N LEU A 12 -32.96 25.22 -17.39
CA LEU A 12 -31.52 25.05 -17.52
C LEU A 12 -30.81 25.61 -16.29
N HIS A 13 -30.08 24.77 -15.58
CA HIS A 13 -29.27 25.12 -14.43
C HIS A 13 -27.80 25.18 -14.85
N ILE A 14 -27.21 26.38 -14.82
CA ILE A 14 -25.80 26.63 -15.12
C ILE A 14 -25.01 26.58 -13.82
N ARG A 15 -24.19 25.54 -13.67
CA ARG A 15 -23.32 25.32 -12.52
C ARG A 15 -21.90 25.79 -12.78
N TRP A 16 -21.30 26.44 -11.80
CA TRP A 16 -19.90 26.87 -11.81
C TRP A 16 -19.21 26.51 -10.49
N SER A 17 -17.90 26.76 -10.39
CA SER A 17 -17.07 26.37 -9.25
C SER A 17 -17.45 27.09 -7.92
N ASP A 18 -18.04 28.29 -8.00
CA ASP A 18 -18.51 29.12 -6.87
C ASP A 18 -20.03 29.00 -6.59
N ARG A 19 -20.51 27.79 -6.29
CA ARG A 19 -21.71 27.42 -5.47
C ARG A 19 -23.08 28.15 -5.61
N GLN A 20 -23.34 29.00 -6.61
CA GLN A 20 -24.68 29.56 -6.87
C GLN A 20 -25.11 29.31 -8.32
N ASP A 21 -26.06 28.40 -8.54
CA ASP A 21 -26.49 28.04 -9.89
C ASP A 21 -27.34 29.17 -10.52
N LEU A 22 -27.11 29.50 -11.80
CA LEU A 22 -28.05 30.33 -12.56
C LEU A 22 -29.11 29.46 -13.21
N VAL A 23 -30.38 29.83 -13.05
CA VAL A 23 -31.51 29.10 -13.61
C VAL A 23 -32.15 29.93 -14.72
N PHE A 24 -32.29 29.34 -15.90
CA PHE A 24 -32.95 29.94 -17.05
C PHE A 24 -34.03 29.01 -17.58
N ASN A 25 -35.16 29.54 -18.03
CA ASN A 25 -36.08 28.78 -18.87
C ASN A 25 -35.79 29.10 -20.34
N VAL A 26 -35.39 28.09 -21.12
CA VAL A 26 -34.84 28.26 -22.47
C VAL A 26 -35.61 27.40 -23.47
N PRO A 27 -36.11 27.97 -24.59
CA PRO A 27 -36.67 27.19 -25.69
C PRO A 27 -35.68 26.16 -26.25
N VAL A 28 -36.16 24.95 -26.55
CA VAL A 28 -35.27 23.86 -27.02
C VAL A 28 -34.68 24.13 -28.41
N GLY A 29 -35.32 25.00 -29.20
CA GLY A 29 -34.79 25.46 -30.49
C GLY A 29 -33.68 26.52 -30.40
N GLU A 30 -33.32 26.97 -29.19
CA GLU A 30 -32.33 28.03 -29.02
C GLU A 30 -30.89 27.52 -29.23
N THR A 31 -30.03 28.36 -29.83
CA THR A 31 -28.62 28.03 -30.06
C THR A 31 -27.80 28.20 -28.79
N ILE A 32 -26.72 27.43 -28.69
CA ILE A 32 -25.76 27.55 -27.59
C ILE A 32 -25.16 28.95 -27.52
N TYR A 33 -24.94 29.61 -28.67
CA TYR A 33 -24.51 31.01 -28.71
C TYR A 33 -25.48 31.95 -27.98
N ALA A 34 -26.78 31.84 -28.25
CA ALA A 34 -27.80 32.67 -27.61
C ALA A 34 -27.90 32.43 -26.09
N ILE A 35 -27.76 31.17 -25.66
CA ILE A 35 -27.68 30.80 -24.23
C ILE A 35 -26.45 31.45 -23.57
N LYS A 36 -25.28 31.40 -24.21
CA LYS A 36 -24.06 32.09 -23.70
C LYS A 36 -24.27 33.60 -23.60
N GLN A 37 -24.99 34.23 -24.53
CA GLN A 37 -25.32 35.66 -24.45
C GLN A 37 -26.24 35.97 -23.26
N LYS A 38 -27.25 35.16 -22.99
CA LYS A 38 -28.11 35.29 -21.79
C LYS A 38 -27.30 35.19 -20.49
N ILE A 39 -26.34 34.27 -20.44
CA ILE A 39 -25.42 34.13 -19.29
C ILE A 39 -24.56 35.40 -19.13
N ARG A 40 -24.03 35.96 -20.22
CA ARG A 40 -23.24 37.23 -20.18
C ARG A 40 -24.04 38.41 -19.66
N GLN A 41 -25.33 38.47 -19.98
CA GLN A 41 -26.21 39.56 -19.55
C GLN A 41 -26.59 39.46 -18.07
N SER A 42 -26.48 38.27 -17.47
CA SER A 42 -26.94 38.01 -16.09
C SER A 42 -25.98 38.53 -15.01
N SER A 43 -24.72 38.81 -15.34
CA SER A 43 -23.76 39.36 -14.38
C SER A 43 -22.66 40.19 -15.05
N SER A 44 -22.35 41.34 -14.45
CA SER A 44 -21.26 42.22 -14.89
C SER A 44 -19.88 41.55 -14.82
N ARG A 45 -19.71 40.55 -13.94
CA ARG A 45 -18.47 39.76 -13.77
C ARG A 45 -18.18 38.82 -14.95
N ILE A 46 -19.19 38.50 -15.76
CA ILE A 46 -19.12 37.51 -16.85
C ILE A 46 -18.98 38.18 -18.23
N LYS A 47 -19.21 39.50 -18.30
CA LYS A 47 -19.32 40.28 -19.55
C LYS A 47 -18.12 40.13 -20.51
N ASN A 48 -16.91 39.98 -19.97
CA ASN A 48 -15.66 39.89 -20.73
C ASN A 48 -14.99 38.50 -20.65
N LYS A 49 -15.71 37.47 -20.17
CA LYS A 49 -15.16 36.11 -20.06
C LYS A 49 -15.61 35.24 -21.24
N TYR A 50 -14.72 34.35 -21.67
CA TYR A 50 -15.06 33.27 -22.56
C TYR A 50 -15.83 32.19 -21.78
N ILE A 51 -16.96 31.78 -22.33
CA ILE A 51 -17.89 30.84 -21.69
C ILE A 51 -17.83 29.52 -22.44
N ARG A 52 -17.43 28.47 -21.73
CA ARG A 52 -17.51 27.09 -22.22
C ARG A 52 -18.61 26.37 -21.46
N LEU A 53 -19.60 25.85 -22.19
CA LEU A 53 -20.69 25.07 -21.64
C LEU A 53 -20.43 23.59 -21.92
N ILE A 54 -20.60 22.76 -20.90
CA ILE A 54 -20.31 21.33 -20.92
C ILE A 54 -21.54 20.57 -20.43
N HIS A 55 -21.97 19.58 -21.19
CA HIS A 55 -23.08 18.69 -20.84
C HIS A 55 -22.71 17.24 -21.16
N ASN A 56 -22.90 16.32 -20.21
CA ASN A 56 -22.50 14.91 -20.33
C ASN A 56 -21.06 14.71 -20.84
N GLY A 57 -20.12 15.53 -20.35
CA GLY A 57 -18.71 15.47 -20.72
C GLY A 57 -18.37 16.03 -22.12
N ARG A 58 -19.32 16.60 -22.85
CA ARG A 58 -19.10 17.19 -24.18
C ARG A 58 -19.19 18.71 -24.12
N VAL A 59 -18.24 19.39 -24.78
CA VAL A 59 -18.27 20.85 -24.96
C VAL A 59 -19.32 21.19 -26.02
N LEU A 60 -20.19 22.15 -25.69
CA LEU A 60 -21.27 22.58 -26.56
C LEU A 60 -20.78 23.65 -27.55
N GLU A 61 -21.12 23.45 -28.83
CA GLU A 61 -20.73 24.29 -29.96
C GLU A 61 -21.75 25.41 -30.20
N ASP A 62 -21.27 26.62 -30.47
CA ASP A 62 -22.09 27.83 -30.59
C ASP A 62 -23.16 27.76 -31.69
N ALA A 63 -22.88 27.03 -32.79
CA ALA A 63 -23.78 26.91 -33.94
C ALA A 63 -24.90 25.88 -33.76
N LYS A 64 -24.81 25.00 -32.75
CA LYS A 64 -25.79 23.94 -32.48
C LYS A 64 -26.89 24.41 -31.54
N THR A 65 -28.04 23.75 -31.59
CA THR A 65 -29.22 23.96 -30.74
C THR A 65 -29.31 22.90 -29.65
N LEU A 66 -30.16 23.10 -28.64
CA LEU A 66 -30.40 22.07 -27.60
C LEU A 66 -30.96 20.76 -28.19
N LYS A 67 -31.74 20.84 -29.28
CA LYS A 67 -32.24 19.67 -30.03
C LYS A 67 -31.11 18.82 -30.60
N ASP A 68 -30.05 19.44 -31.11
CA ASP A 68 -28.90 18.73 -31.70
C ASP A 68 -28.15 17.88 -30.66
N TYR A 69 -28.34 18.17 -29.37
CA TYR A 69 -27.80 17.41 -28.25
C TYR A 69 -28.83 16.46 -27.60
N ASN A 70 -30.00 16.27 -28.22
CA ASN A 70 -31.14 15.49 -27.70
C ASN A 70 -31.65 15.98 -26.33
N ILE A 71 -31.47 17.26 -26.02
CA ILE A 71 -31.92 17.85 -24.76
C ILE A 71 -33.39 18.26 -24.92
N GLY A 72 -34.26 17.91 -23.96
CA GLY A 72 -35.68 18.26 -24.01
C GLY A 72 -36.56 17.34 -24.86
N LYS A 73 -36.06 16.15 -25.26
CA LYS A 73 -36.84 15.13 -25.96
C LYS A 73 -37.87 14.49 -25.02
N ILE A 74 -39.13 14.38 -25.47
CA ILE A 74 -40.21 13.75 -24.70
C ILE A 74 -40.12 12.24 -24.90
N ASN A 75 -39.80 11.50 -23.83
CA ASN A 75 -39.82 10.04 -23.85
C ASN A 75 -41.24 9.56 -23.51
N ILE A 76 -42.06 9.28 -24.54
CA ILE A 76 -43.41 8.74 -24.35
C ILE A 76 -43.30 7.25 -24.01
N THR A 77 -43.06 6.94 -22.74
CA THR A 77 -43.26 5.59 -22.21
C THR A 77 -44.60 5.51 -21.50
N SER A 78 -45.56 4.84 -22.15
CA SER A 78 -46.89 4.46 -21.68
C SER A 78 -48.02 5.49 -21.80
N SER A 79 -49.04 5.07 -22.54
CA SER A 79 -50.31 5.73 -22.80
C SER A 79 -51.19 5.72 -21.54
N LYS A 80 -50.98 6.68 -20.63
CA LYS A 80 -51.96 7.27 -19.65
C LYS A 80 -51.28 8.06 -18.52
N ALA A 81 -50.28 8.90 -18.82
CA ALA A 81 -49.71 9.81 -17.84
C ALA A 81 -49.96 11.28 -18.23
N LYS A 82 -50.41 12.10 -17.28
CA LYS A 82 -50.43 13.57 -17.38
C LYS A 82 -49.06 14.04 -17.87
N LEU A 83 -49.02 15.03 -18.75
CA LEU A 83 -47.78 15.67 -19.23
C LEU A 83 -46.97 16.16 -18.00
N GLU A 84 -45.92 15.43 -17.63
CA GLU A 84 -45.02 15.83 -16.55
C GLU A 84 -44.14 17.00 -17.03
N GLN A 85 -43.79 17.90 -16.12
CA GLN A 85 -42.90 19.02 -16.42
C GLN A 85 -41.50 18.48 -16.76
N ALA A 86 -40.85 19.07 -17.77
CA ALA A 86 -39.50 18.68 -18.19
C ALA A 86 -38.53 18.73 -17.00
N ALA A 87 -37.80 17.64 -16.76
CA ALA A 87 -36.78 17.60 -15.71
C ALA A 87 -35.70 18.67 -15.94
N PRO A 88 -35.17 19.31 -14.87
CA PRO A 88 -34.15 20.34 -15.00
C PRO A 88 -32.86 19.78 -15.61
N VAL A 89 -32.29 20.52 -16.56
CA VAL A 89 -31.07 20.16 -17.29
C VAL A 89 -29.88 20.93 -16.70
N TYR A 90 -28.79 20.22 -16.40
CA TYR A 90 -27.62 20.83 -15.74
C TYR A 90 -26.45 20.98 -16.71
N PHE A 91 -25.98 22.20 -16.91
CA PHE A 91 -24.74 22.48 -17.64
C PHE A 91 -23.64 22.89 -16.68
N HIS A 92 -22.44 22.34 -16.90
CA HIS A 92 -21.25 22.85 -16.26
C HIS A 92 -20.68 23.99 -17.10
N CYS A 93 -20.45 25.14 -16.48
CA CYS A 93 -19.93 26.33 -17.14
C CYS A 93 -18.54 26.65 -16.60
N SER A 94 -17.53 26.64 -17.48
CA SER A 94 -16.22 27.18 -17.17
C SER A 94 -16.02 28.54 -17.82
N LEU A 95 -15.38 29.43 -17.05
CA LEU A 95 -15.11 30.81 -17.43
C LEU A 95 -13.60 30.97 -17.62
N SER A 96 -13.16 31.50 -18.77
CA SER A 96 -11.76 31.86 -19.00
C SER A 96 -11.62 33.32 -19.43
N ASP A 97 -10.51 33.94 -19.06
CA ASP A 97 -10.17 35.32 -19.50
C ASP A 97 -9.55 35.34 -20.91
N TYR A 98 -9.28 34.15 -21.48
CA TYR A 98 -8.77 33.95 -22.83
C TYR A 98 -9.90 33.64 -23.82
N THR A 99 -10.02 34.43 -24.90
CA THR A 99 -10.85 34.13 -26.08
C THR A 99 -10.00 33.43 -27.14
N PRO A 100 -10.31 32.18 -27.55
CA PRO A 100 -9.63 31.57 -28.67
C PRO A 100 -9.89 32.39 -29.94
N GLU A 101 -8.83 32.76 -30.66
CA GLU A 101 -8.95 33.43 -31.95
C GLU A 101 -9.74 32.53 -32.92
N THR A 102 -10.82 33.07 -33.48
CA THR A 102 -11.60 32.43 -34.55
C THR A 102 -10.66 31.97 -35.66
N PRO A 103 -10.82 30.76 -36.25
CA PRO A 103 -9.90 30.27 -37.26
C PRO A 103 -9.90 31.23 -38.46
N SER A 104 -8.84 32.03 -38.56
CA SER A 104 -8.58 32.83 -39.74
C SER A 104 -8.38 31.88 -40.92
N LEU A 105 -9.18 32.06 -41.97
CA LEU A 105 -9.08 31.39 -43.27
C LEU A 105 -7.77 31.71 -44.04
N LYS A 106 -6.68 31.98 -43.33
CA LYS A 106 -5.36 32.28 -43.87
C LYS A 106 -4.31 31.51 -43.08
N ASN A 107 -4.27 30.20 -43.27
CA ASN A 107 -3.05 29.40 -43.39
C ASN A 107 -3.46 27.92 -43.47
N ASN A 108 -3.75 27.47 -44.69
CA ASN A 108 -3.71 26.05 -45.02
C ASN A 108 -2.25 25.59 -45.07
N GLN A 109 -1.64 25.43 -43.90
CA GLN A 109 -0.63 24.41 -43.70
C GLN A 109 -1.03 23.61 -42.46
N PRO A 110 -1.30 22.30 -42.59
CA PRO A 110 -1.55 21.45 -41.44
C PRO A 110 -0.24 21.27 -40.67
N GLN A 111 0.04 22.15 -39.70
CA GLN A 111 0.90 21.76 -38.59
C GLN A 111 0.04 20.96 -37.61
N MET A 112 -0.19 19.71 -38.01
CA MET A 112 -0.63 18.63 -37.13
C MET A 112 0.53 18.28 -36.18
N ILE A 113 0.74 19.08 -35.14
CA ILE A 113 1.44 18.56 -33.96
C ILE A 113 0.40 18.56 -32.85
N PRO A 114 -0.21 17.41 -32.52
CA PRO A 114 -1.08 17.33 -31.36
C PRO A 114 -0.33 17.82 -30.13
N PRO A 115 -0.98 18.57 -29.22
CA PRO A 115 -0.33 19.01 -27.99
C PRO A 115 0.21 17.79 -27.25
N THR A 116 1.50 17.82 -26.91
CA THR A 116 2.24 16.70 -26.31
C THR A 116 2.63 17.07 -24.88
N GLY A 117 2.65 16.09 -23.98
CA GLY A 117 2.96 16.33 -22.56
C GLY A 117 2.05 17.37 -21.90
N PHE A 118 2.61 18.27 -21.09
CA PHE A 118 1.85 19.29 -20.37
C PHE A 118 1.20 20.34 -21.26
N ASP A 119 1.56 20.43 -22.55
CA ASP A 119 0.89 21.34 -23.49
C ASP A 119 -0.60 20.95 -23.69
N ARG A 120 -0.96 19.70 -23.36
CA ARG A 120 -2.36 19.22 -23.31
C ARG A 120 -3.18 19.91 -22.22
N LEU A 121 -2.55 20.39 -21.15
CA LEU A 121 -3.23 21.16 -20.10
C LEU A 121 -3.78 22.49 -20.60
N ARG A 122 -3.27 22.98 -21.74
CA ARG A 122 -3.83 24.15 -22.44
C ARG A 122 -5.27 23.92 -22.89
N GLU A 123 -5.60 22.70 -23.34
CA GLU A 123 -6.97 22.33 -23.72
C GLU A 123 -7.93 22.34 -22.52
N SER A 124 -7.37 22.07 -21.33
CA SER A 124 -8.04 22.07 -20.03
C SER A 124 -8.11 23.46 -19.37
N GLY A 125 -7.49 24.49 -19.97
CA GLY A 125 -7.61 25.89 -19.54
C GLY A 125 -6.50 26.40 -18.60
N PHE A 126 -5.39 25.69 -18.49
CA PHE A 126 -4.20 26.19 -17.78
C PHE A 126 -3.52 27.30 -18.57
N THR A 127 -2.98 28.31 -17.88
CA THR A 127 -2.22 29.39 -18.53
C THR A 127 -0.82 28.88 -18.95
N GLU A 128 -0.22 29.51 -19.95
CA GLU A 128 1.16 29.18 -20.37
C GLU A 128 2.17 29.33 -19.22
N GLU A 129 1.90 30.24 -18.28
CA GLU A 129 2.71 30.43 -17.09
C GLU A 129 2.52 29.29 -16.07
N ASP A 130 1.29 28.81 -15.88
CA ASP A 130 1.01 27.65 -15.03
C ASP A 130 1.62 26.38 -15.60
N ILE A 131 1.49 26.17 -16.91
CA ILE A 131 2.09 25.02 -17.60
C ILE A 131 3.60 25.06 -17.46
N ARG A 132 4.22 26.24 -17.63
CA ARG A 132 5.66 26.43 -17.41
C ARG A 132 6.06 26.13 -15.96
N ASN A 133 5.26 26.57 -14.99
CA ASN A 133 5.54 26.33 -13.56
C ASN A 133 5.42 24.84 -13.21
N ILE A 134 4.36 24.16 -13.67
CA ILE A 134 4.15 22.72 -13.51
C ILE A 134 5.31 21.94 -14.15
N ARG A 135 5.66 22.28 -15.39
CA ARG A 135 6.78 21.69 -16.13
C ARG A 135 8.12 21.88 -15.41
N THR A 136 8.39 23.10 -14.94
CA THR A 136 9.61 23.40 -14.17
C THR A 136 9.68 22.61 -12.87
N GLN A 137 8.56 22.51 -12.14
CA GLN A 137 8.48 21.74 -10.91
C GLN A 137 8.63 20.23 -11.15
N PHE A 138 8.00 19.71 -12.21
CA PHE A 138 8.07 18.30 -12.62
C PHE A 138 9.50 17.90 -12.99
N HIS A 139 10.16 18.67 -13.86
CA HIS A 139 11.54 18.37 -14.28
C HIS A 139 12.55 18.54 -13.14
N ARG A 140 12.30 19.48 -12.22
CA ARG A 140 13.10 19.62 -10.99
C ARG A 140 13.00 18.38 -10.09
N LEU A 141 11.82 17.76 -9.98
CA LEU A 141 11.61 16.55 -9.19
C LEU A 141 12.20 15.30 -9.86
N HIS A 142 12.18 15.25 -11.20
CA HIS A 142 12.66 14.11 -11.97
C HIS A 142 14.12 14.25 -12.47
N GLY A 143 14.81 15.34 -12.13
CA GLY A 143 16.23 15.54 -12.42
C GLY A 143 16.55 15.72 -13.91
N THR A 144 15.59 16.20 -14.71
CA THR A 144 15.78 16.44 -16.15
C THR A 144 16.04 17.93 -16.40
N PRO A 145 17.08 18.31 -17.19
CA PRO A 145 17.39 19.71 -17.45
C PRO A 145 16.36 20.32 -18.43
N PHE A 146 15.78 21.47 -18.07
CA PHE A 146 14.72 22.15 -18.84
C PHE A 146 15.14 23.54 -19.38
N GLU A 147 16.39 23.99 -19.15
CA GLU A 147 16.81 25.37 -19.46
C GLU A 147 17.04 25.66 -20.97
N GLU A 148 17.32 24.66 -21.81
CA GLU A 148 17.61 24.86 -23.25
C GLU A 148 16.50 24.33 -24.20
N GLY A 149 15.31 24.06 -23.66
CA GLY A 149 14.18 23.50 -24.40
C GLY A 149 13.98 22.01 -24.12
N PRO A 150 12.77 21.48 -24.36
CA PRO A 150 12.41 20.14 -23.92
C PRO A 150 13.13 19.08 -24.77
N THR A 151 14.01 18.29 -24.15
CA THR A 151 14.57 17.09 -24.76
C THR A 151 13.47 16.06 -25.04
N GLU A 152 13.69 15.16 -25.99
CA GLU A 152 12.72 14.11 -26.35
C GLU A 152 12.40 13.21 -25.14
N GLU A 153 13.40 12.94 -24.28
CA GLU A 153 13.24 12.24 -23.01
C GLU A 153 12.33 12.99 -22.02
N ALA A 154 12.50 14.32 -21.91
CA ALA A 154 11.66 15.16 -21.06
C ALA A 154 10.20 15.12 -21.51
N ARG A 155 9.95 15.18 -22.84
CA ARG A 155 8.60 15.10 -23.41
C ARG A 155 7.92 13.75 -23.15
N ASN A 156 8.66 12.66 -23.29
CA ASN A 156 8.11 11.32 -23.04
C ASN A 156 7.68 11.14 -21.58
N LEU A 157 8.42 11.72 -20.63
CA LEU A 157 8.05 11.70 -19.20
C LEU A 157 6.79 12.54 -18.91
N GLU A 158 6.67 13.72 -19.52
CA GLU A 158 5.45 14.53 -19.41
C GLU A 158 4.24 13.78 -19.97
N GLU A 159 4.41 13.07 -21.08
CA GLU A 159 3.35 12.32 -21.75
C GLU A 159 2.88 11.12 -20.92
N GLN A 160 3.82 10.34 -20.37
CA GLN A 160 3.51 9.27 -19.43
C GLN A 160 2.78 9.76 -18.18
N TRP A 161 3.17 10.92 -17.65
CA TRP A 161 2.48 11.51 -16.51
C TRP A 161 1.05 11.92 -16.85
N MET A 162 0.85 12.59 -18.01
CA MET A 162 -0.47 13.03 -18.48
C MET A 162 -1.42 11.86 -18.77
N ASP A 163 -0.90 10.74 -19.25
CA ASP A 163 -1.71 9.54 -19.52
C ASP A 163 -2.03 8.73 -18.26
N ASN A 164 -1.19 8.81 -17.21
CA ASN A 164 -1.39 8.13 -15.93
C ASN A 164 -2.12 8.98 -14.86
N THR A 165 -2.53 10.22 -15.16
CA THR A 165 -3.19 11.14 -14.19
C THR A 165 -4.55 10.66 -13.63
N GLY A 166 -5.01 9.45 -13.98
CA GLY A 166 -6.11 8.77 -13.30
C GLY A 166 -5.72 8.06 -12.00
N GLU A 167 -4.42 7.97 -11.71
CA GLU A 167 -3.83 7.21 -10.59
C GLU A 167 -2.92 8.07 -9.70
N THR A 168 -3.12 9.38 -9.59
CA THR A 168 -2.32 10.24 -8.69
C THR A 168 -3.19 11.14 -7.82
N LEU A 169 -2.87 11.21 -6.52
CA LEU A 169 -3.51 12.12 -5.56
C LEU A 169 -3.10 13.58 -5.84
N PRO A 170 -3.86 14.58 -5.35
CA PRO A 170 -3.58 16.00 -5.58
C PRO A 170 -2.22 16.49 -5.07
N ASP A 171 -1.52 15.71 -4.25
CA ASP A 171 -0.18 16.00 -3.73
C ASP A 171 0.95 15.39 -4.59
N GLY A 172 0.62 14.73 -5.71
CA GLY A 172 1.58 14.09 -6.60
C GLY A 172 1.99 12.67 -6.17
N THR A 173 1.36 12.09 -5.15
CA THR A 173 1.59 10.69 -4.79
C THR A 173 0.78 9.74 -5.70
N ILE A 174 1.44 8.70 -6.21
CA ILE A 174 0.82 7.67 -7.05
C ILE A 174 -0.12 6.82 -6.18
N GLN A 175 -1.39 6.80 -6.57
CA GLN A 175 -2.46 5.96 -6.05
C GLN A 175 -2.16 4.50 -6.43
N GLY A 176 -1.98 3.63 -5.42
CA GLY A 176 -1.70 2.20 -5.67
C GLY A 176 -0.65 1.54 -4.78
N THR A 177 0.13 2.29 -4.01
CA THR A 177 1.20 1.70 -3.19
C THR A 177 0.67 0.87 -2.00
N TYR A 178 1.38 -0.19 -1.60
CA TYR A 178 1.29 -0.92 -0.32
C TYR A 178 1.12 -0.05 0.95
N LYS A 179 1.50 1.24 0.91
CA LYS A 179 1.16 2.26 1.92
C LYS A 179 -0.34 2.35 2.20
N GLU A 180 -1.18 2.22 1.17
CA GLU A 180 -2.64 2.27 1.30
C GLU A 180 -3.20 1.05 2.05
N MET A 181 -2.66 -0.14 1.76
CA MET A 181 -3.04 -1.35 2.49
C MET A 181 -2.64 -1.25 3.97
N MET A 182 -1.47 -0.67 4.26
CA MET A 182 -0.98 -0.45 5.61
C MET A 182 -1.83 0.57 6.39
N TRP A 183 -2.20 1.69 5.78
CA TRP A 183 -3.13 2.65 6.40
C TRP A 183 -4.47 1.99 6.69
N GLY A 184 -5.00 1.15 5.78
CA GLY A 184 -6.22 0.38 6.03
C GLY A 184 -6.08 -0.58 7.20
N LEU A 185 -4.94 -1.28 7.32
CA LEU A 185 -4.68 -2.23 8.40
C LEU A 185 -4.51 -1.52 9.76
N MET A 186 -3.83 -0.36 9.78
CA MET A 186 -3.71 0.50 10.96
C MET A 186 -5.06 1.09 11.37
N LEU A 187 -5.82 1.64 10.44
CA LEU A 187 -7.17 2.19 10.70
C LEU A 187 -8.12 1.10 11.21
N GLY A 188 -8.13 -0.09 10.60
CA GLY A 188 -8.97 -1.19 11.07
C GLY A 188 -8.54 -1.73 12.44
N PHE A 189 -7.25 -1.67 12.79
CA PHE A 189 -6.74 -2.11 14.10
C PHE A 189 -7.07 -1.12 15.22
N PHE A 190 -6.97 0.19 14.96
CA PHE A 190 -7.16 1.24 15.98
C PHE A 190 -8.58 1.81 16.05
N LEU A 191 -9.36 1.79 14.95
CA LEU A 191 -10.72 2.34 14.89
C LEU A 191 -11.82 1.26 14.74
N GLY A 192 -11.45 0.01 14.43
CA GLY A 192 -12.36 -1.14 14.46
C GLY A 192 -13.60 -1.02 13.53
N ILE A 193 -14.76 -1.46 14.04
CA ILE A 193 -16.04 -1.52 13.28
C ILE A 193 -16.51 -0.13 12.80
N ILE A 194 -16.07 0.95 13.44
CA ILE A 194 -16.43 2.33 13.07
C ILE A 194 -15.98 2.65 11.63
N CYS A 195 -14.88 2.04 11.15
CA CYS A 195 -14.42 2.19 9.77
C CYS A 195 -15.39 1.65 8.72
N LEU A 196 -16.33 0.77 9.08
CA LEU A 196 -17.33 0.22 8.15
C LEU A 196 -18.41 1.24 7.76
N PHE A 197 -18.61 2.31 8.53
CA PHE A 197 -19.57 3.37 8.18
C PHE A 197 -19.11 4.22 6.99
N TRP A 198 -17.79 4.30 6.75
CA TRP A 198 -17.19 5.04 5.64
C TRP A 198 -16.88 4.18 4.41
N PHE A 199 -17.26 2.89 4.40
CA PHE A 199 -17.11 2.03 3.22
C PHE A 199 -17.96 2.47 2.01
N ARG A 200 -19.02 3.23 2.26
CA ARG A 200 -19.97 3.69 1.23
C ARG A 200 -19.54 5.00 0.55
N GLU A 201 -18.62 5.75 1.15
CA GLU A 201 -18.10 6.98 0.58
C GLU A 201 -16.74 6.73 -0.08
N SER A 202 -16.42 7.47 -1.15
CA SER A 202 -15.18 7.35 -1.96
C SER A 202 -13.89 7.71 -1.21
N VAL A 203 -13.88 7.59 0.12
CA VAL A 203 -12.81 8.00 1.04
C VAL A 203 -11.73 6.93 1.15
N PHE A 204 -12.05 5.65 0.94
CA PHE A 204 -11.10 4.55 1.06
C PHE A 204 -10.97 3.75 -0.23
N SER A 205 -9.73 3.52 -0.69
CA SER A 205 -9.44 2.64 -1.82
C SER A 205 -9.81 1.18 -1.50
N ARG A 206 -10.05 0.35 -2.54
CA ARG A 206 -10.37 -1.08 -2.35
C ARG A 206 -9.32 -1.83 -1.52
N ARG A 207 -8.05 -1.41 -1.59
CA ARG A 207 -6.95 -2.00 -0.81
C ARG A 207 -6.95 -1.54 0.65
N HIS A 208 -7.31 -0.29 0.95
CA HIS A 208 -7.58 0.18 2.33
C HIS A 208 -8.72 -0.63 2.97
N GLN A 209 -9.79 -0.86 2.22
CA GLN A 209 -10.94 -1.64 2.67
C GLN A 209 -10.55 -3.08 3.01
N MET A 210 -9.71 -3.73 2.22
CA MET A 210 -9.18 -5.07 2.53
C MET A 210 -8.35 -5.10 3.82
N GLY A 211 -7.47 -4.10 4.03
CA GLY A 211 -6.70 -3.95 5.27
C GLY A 211 -7.58 -3.75 6.51
N ILE A 212 -8.64 -2.93 6.39
CA ILE A 212 -9.61 -2.70 7.47
C ILE A 212 -10.35 -4.00 7.83
N VAL A 213 -10.81 -4.76 6.82
CA VAL A 213 -11.50 -6.03 7.04
C VAL A 213 -10.59 -7.05 7.71
N ALA A 214 -9.33 -7.17 7.28
CA ALA A 214 -8.36 -8.08 7.89
C ALA A 214 -8.10 -7.76 9.37
N ALA A 215 -7.99 -6.47 9.72
CA ALA A 215 -7.79 -6.04 11.09
C ALA A 215 -9.03 -6.25 11.97
N ILE A 216 -10.24 -5.96 11.45
CA ILE A 216 -11.51 -6.24 12.14
C ILE A 216 -11.67 -7.74 12.38
N LEU A 217 -11.34 -8.59 11.39
CA LEU A 217 -11.38 -10.05 11.55
C LEU A 217 -10.41 -10.51 12.65
N SER A 218 -9.24 -9.89 12.79
CA SER A 218 -8.29 -10.17 13.87
C SER A 218 -8.82 -9.78 15.26
N ILE A 219 -9.52 -8.64 15.37
CA ILE A 219 -10.18 -8.19 16.61
C ILE A 219 -11.38 -9.10 16.94
N CYS A 220 -12.19 -9.46 15.95
CA CYS A 220 -13.30 -10.40 16.09
C CYS A 220 -12.81 -11.78 16.52
N ALA A 221 -11.70 -12.28 15.97
CA ALA A 221 -11.10 -13.55 16.39
C ALA A 221 -10.64 -13.53 17.85
N LYS A 222 -10.22 -12.36 18.38
CA LYS A 222 -9.91 -12.18 19.80
C LYS A 222 -11.15 -12.05 20.69
N ASN A 223 -12.33 -11.69 20.18
CA ASN A 223 -13.53 -11.50 21.00
C ASN A 223 -14.56 -12.62 20.84
N LEU A 224 -14.45 -13.45 19.80
CA LEU A 224 -15.32 -14.58 19.55
C LEU A 224 -14.78 -15.83 20.24
N HIS A 225 -15.56 -16.33 21.20
CA HIS A 225 -15.24 -17.49 22.04
C HIS A 225 -14.80 -18.71 21.21
N GLU A 226 -15.49 -18.99 20.10
CA GLU A 226 -15.23 -20.16 19.25
C GLU A 226 -13.96 -20.03 18.41
N LEU A 227 -13.58 -18.82 18.01
CA LEU A 227 -12.33 -18.57 17.28
C LEU A 227 -11.12 -18.62 18.22
N GLN A 228 -11.25 -18.12 19.45
CA GLN A 228 -10.22 -18.31 20.48
C GLN A 228 -10.02 -19.80 20.79
N ALA A 229 -11.11 -20.56 20.92
CA ALA A 229 -11.09 -21.98 21.26
C ALA A 229 -10.63 -22.89 20.12
N SER A 230 -10.50 -22.39 18.90
CA SER A 230 -10.07 -23.15 17.72
C SER A 230 -8.71 -22.72 17.14
N VAL A 231 -8.45 -21.42 17.01
CA VAL A 231 -7.24 -20.89 16.33
C VAL A 231 -6.10 -20.57 17.29
N LEU A 232 -6.42 -20.19 18.54
CA LEU A 232 -5.44 -19.72 19.55
C LEU A 232 -5.11 -20.78 20.62
N SER A 233 -5.78 -21.93 20.60
CA SER A 233 -5.71 -23.01 21.59
C SER A 233 -4.70 -24.11 21.21
N TYR A 234 -3.44 -23.76 20.99
CA TYR A 234 -2.38 -24.74 20.69
C TYR A 234 -1.08 -24.51 21.48
N GLY A 235 -0.37 -25.60 21.81
CA GLY A 235 0.94 -25.54 22.47
C GLY A 235 0.91 -24.86 23.86
N LYS A 236 1.89 -23.98 24.13
CA LYS A 236 2.00 -23.25 25.41
C LYS A 236 0.89 -22.22 25.63
N LEU A 237 0.19 -21.79 24.58
CA LEU A 237 -0.97 -20.88 24.66
C LEU A 237 -2.20 -21.56 25.30
N ASN A 238 -2.16 -22.88 25.46
CA ASN A 238 -3.23 -23.66 26.08
C ASN A 238 -3.20 -23.63 27.62
N LEU A 239 -2.17 -23.04 28.26
CA LEU A 239 -2.07 -23.02 29.73
C LEU A 239 -3.10 -22.11 30.42
N HIS A 240 -3.57 -21.07 29.75
CA HIS A 240 -4.63 -20.19 30.26
C HIS A 240 -5.96 -20.37 29.53
N ASN A 241 -5.98 -21.06 28.38
CA ASN A 241 -7.16 -21.21 27.57
C ASN A 241 -7.88 -22.53 27.89
N GLN A 242 -8.67 -22.54 28.96
CA GLN A 242 -9.52 -23.70 29.32
C GLN A 242 -10.73 -23.90 28.38
N LYS A 243 -10.89 -23.02 27.38
CA LYS A 243 -12.04 -22.99 26.47
C LYS A 243 -11.87 -24.04 25.37
N LYS A 244 -12.74 -25.05 25.38
CA LYS A 244 -12.83 -26.07 24.33
C LYS A 244 -13.83 -25.63 23.25
N PRO A 245 -13.59 -25.96 21.96
CA PRO A 245 -14.55 -25.66 20.91
C PRO A 245 -15.89 -26.33 21.21
N THR A 246 -16.99 -25.57 21.14
CA THR A 246 -18.33 -26.08 21.44
C THR A 246 -19.13 -26.45 20.20
N THR A 247 -18.73 -25.92 19.03
CA THR A 247 -19.38 -26.17 17.74
C THR A 247 -18.58 -27.11 16.84
N PHE A 248 -19.28 -27.81 15.93
CA PHE A 248 -18.68 -28.71 14.95
C PHE A 248 -17.60 -28.02 14.10
N TRP A 249 -17.88 -26.83 13.58
CA TRP A 249 -16.94 -26.06 12.76
C TRP A 249 -15.69 -25.62 13.55
N ALA A 250 -15.86 -25.17 14.80
CA ALA A 250 -14.72 -24.81 15.65
C ALA A 250 -13.84 -26.02 15.97
N THR A 251 -14.44 -27.20 16.12
CA THR A 251 -13.72 -28.46 16.35
C THR A 251 -12.92 -28.88 15.11
N GLN A 252 -13.54 -28.82 13.93
CA GLN A 252 -12.85 -29.08 12.65
C GLN A 252 -11.69 -28.10 12.44
N LEU A 253 -11.90 -26.81 12.74
CA LEU A 253 -10.87 -25.78 12.63
C LEU A 253 -9.71 -26.02 13.61
N SER A 254 -9.99 -26.42 14.86
CA SER A 254 -8.95 -26.72 15.86
C SER A 254 -8.05 -27.90 15.50
N ASN A 255 -8.53 -28.80 14.63
CA ASN A 255 -7.78 -29.98 14.19
C ASN A 255 -6.77 -29.65 13.08
N LEU A 256 -6.78 -28.43 12.53
CA LEU A 256 -5.83 -27.98 11.52
C LEU A 256 -4.48 -27.61 12.14
N ILE A 257 -3.76 -28.62 12.61
CA ILE A 257 -2.46 -28.49 13.25
C ILE A 257 -1.36 -29.15 12.41
N VAL A 258 -0.19 -28.51 12.41
CA VAL A 258 1.03 -29.03 11.79
C VAL A 258 2.10 -29.29 12.85
N PRO A 259 3.01 -30.25 12.63
CA PRO A 259 4.13 -30.49 13.54
C PRO A 259 5.03 -29.27 13.66
N LYS A 260 5.51 -28.97 14.88
CA LYS A 260 6.35 -27.78 15.12
C LYS A 260 7.70 -27.82 14.38
N HIS A 261 8.21 -28.99 14.00
CA HIS A 261 9.44 -29.06 13.22
C HIS A 261 9.29 -28.48 11.79
N TYR A 262 8.04 -28.29 11.31
CA TYR A 262 7.78 -27.59 10.04
C TYR A 262 8.12 -26.09 10.09
N PHE A 263 8.45 -25.54 11.27
CA PHE A 263 8.98 -24.18 11.39
C PHE A 263 10.25 -23.98 10.54
N SER A 264 11.02 -25.06 10.29
CA SER A 264 12.19 -25.01 9.40
C SER A 264 11.81 -24.65 7.96
N HIS A 265 10.60 -24.97 7.51
CA HIS A 265 10.12 -24.69 6.16
C HIS A 265 10.05 -23.19 5.90
N PHE A 266 9.79 -22.36 6.91
CA PHE A 266 9.74 -20.90 6.76
C PHE A 266 11.07 -20.36 6.23
N TYR A 267 12.17 -20.84 6.82
CA TYR A 267 13.51 -20.43 6.43
C TYR A 267 13.93 -21.04 5.09
N VAL A 268 13.51 -22.28 4.79
CA VAL A 268 13.79 -22.91 3.48
C VAL A 268 13.08 -22.17 2.35
N VAL A 269 11.78 -21.92 2.49
CA VAL A 269 11.00 -21.18 1.48
C VAL A 269 11.53 -19.74 1.35
N GLY A 270 11.82 -19.08 2.47
CA GLY A 270 12.45 -17.75 2.46
C GLY A 270 13.80 -17.75 1.74
N LEU A 271 14.66 -18.75 2.00
CA LEU A 271 15.97 -18.87 1.36
C LEU A 271 15.84 -19.10 -0.15
N LEU A 272 14.97 -20.01 -0.57
CA LEU A 272 14.71 -20.26 -1.99
C LEU A 272 14.23 -18.98 -2.68
N LEU A 273 13.31 -18.24 -2.06
CA LEU A 273 12.84 -16.96 -2.58
C LEU A 273 13.97 -15.92 -2.66
N ALA A 274 14.82 -15.82 -1.64
CA ALA A 274 15.96 -14.91 -1.63
C ALA A 274 16.94 -15.23 -2.77
N LEU A 275 17.23 -16.51 -3.01
CA LEU A 275 18.06 -16.95 -4.14
C LEU A 275 17.42 -16.60 -5.50
N ILE A 276 16.11 -16.79 -5.65
CA ILE A 276 15.38 -16.36 -6.85
C ILE A 276 15.50 -14.85 -7.05
N CYS A 277 15.34 -14.05 -5.98
CA CYS A 277 15.50 -12.60 -6.04
C CYS A 277 16.93 -12.19 -6.44
N ILE A 278 17.96 -12.85 -5.90
CA ILE A 278 19.36 -12.58 -6.28
C ILE A 278 19.58 -12.87 -7.78
N ILE A 279 19.05 -13.99 -8.28
CA ILE A 279 19.15 -14.36 -9.71
C ILE A 279 18.43 -13.31 -10.56
N GLU A 280 17.21 -12.93 -10.19
CA GLU A 280 16.40 -11.93 -10.89
C GLU A 280 17.12 -10.56 -10.95
N LEU A 281 17.67 -10.08 -9.82
CA LEU A 281 18.39 -8.81 -9.78
C LEU A 281 19.69 -8.84 -10.58
N SER A 282 20.42 -9.97 -10.54
CA SER A 282 21.64 -10.16 -11.32
C SER A 282 21.33 -10.17 -12.82
N TRP A 283 20.23 -10.82 -13.19
CA TRP A 283 19.72 -10.86 -14.56
C TRP A 283 19.32 -9.47 -15.04
N LEU A 284 18.53 -8.74 -14.25
CA LEU A 284 18.12 -7.37 -14.55
C LEU A 284 19.33 -6.45 -14.72
N GLN A 285 20.37 -6.61 -13.89
CA GLN A 285 21.58 -5.79 -13.98
C GLN A 285 22.36 -6.04 -15.28
N TYR A 286 22.48 -7.30 -15.72
CA TYR A 286 23.25 -7.70 -16.89
C TYR A 286 22.49 -7.51 -18.21
N TYR A 287 21.23 -7.97 -18.28
CA TYR A 287 20.43 -7.98 -19.50
C TYR A 287 19.48 -6.78 -19.64
N LYS A 288 19.32 -5.95 -18.60
CA LYS A 288 18.39 -4.79 -18.57
C LYS A 288 16.94 -5.17 -18.89
N GLN A 289 16.56 -6.41 -18.63
CA GLN A 289 15.23 -6.96 -18.84
C GLN A 289 14.80 -7.74 -17.60
N PRO A 290 13.52 -7.67 -17.18
CA PRO A 290 13.00 -8.50 -16.09
C PRO A 290 12.92 -9.97 -16.54
N LEU A 291 13.01 -10.91 -15.60
CA LEU A 291 12.94 -12.34 -15.89
C LEU A 291 11.53 -12.87 -15.65
N LEU A 292 11.22 -13.39 -14.46
CA LEU A 292 9.92 -13.97 -14.15
C LEU A 292 9.26 -13.25 -12.99
N LEU A 293 10.03 -12.97 -11.94
CA LEU A 293 9.49 -12.40 -10.72
C LEU A 293 9.06 -10.95 -10.92
N ILE A 294 9.92 -10.12 -11.53
CA ILE A 294 9.60 -8.72 -11.80
C ILE A 294 8.50 -8.64 -12.87
N SER A 295 8.56 -9.50 -13.90
CA SER A 295 7.53 -9.59 -14.95
C SER A 295 6.14 -9.89 -14.39
N LEU A 296 6.05 -10.77 -13.37
CA LEU A 296 4.80 -11.05 -12.67
C LEU A 296 4.34 -9.88 -11.80
N LEU A 297 5.27 -9.22 -11.10
CA LEU A 297 4.95 -8.07 -10.24
C LEU A 297 4.45 -6.87 -11.07
N GLN A 298 5.03 -6.63 -12.24
CA GLN A 298 4.60 -5.60 -13.19
C GLN A 298 3.15 -5.76 -13.68
N HIS A 299 2.57 -6.96 -13.58
CA HIS A 299 1.16 -7.18 -13.89
C HIS A 299 0.22 -6.55 -12.84
N TYR A 300 0.70 -6.37 -11.61
CA TYR A 300 -0.10 -5.95 -10.45
C TYR A 300 0.28 -4.58 -9.88
N ASP A 301 1.46 -4.05 -10.23
CA ASP A 301 2.00 -2.79 -9.72
C ASP A 301 2.97 -2.15 -10.73
N SER A 302 3.16 -0.83 -10.64
CA SER A 302 4.14 -0.12 -11.46
C SER A 302 5.56 -0.22 -10.88
N LEU A 303 6.58 0.00 -11.71
CA LEU A 303 7.99 0.00 -11.27
C LEU A 303 8.40 1.26 -10.49
N ASP A 304 7.53 2.27 -10.45
CA ASP A 304 7.78 3.53 -9.76
C ASP A 304 7.56 3.32 -8.25
N GLY A 305 8.58 2.79 -7.59
CA GLY A 305 8.62 2.68 -6.14
C GLY A 305 8.33 4.01 -5.45
N THR A 306 7.67 3.97 -4.29
CA THR A 306 7.17 5.18 -3.58
C THR A 306 8.27 6.08 -3.03
N HIS A 307 9.47 5.53 -2.89
CA HIS A 307 10.67 6.20 -2.40
C HIS A 307 11.85 5.61 -3.17
N SER A 308 12.77 6.45 -3.66
CA SER A 308 14.00 5.96 -4.27
C SER A 308 14.95 5.52 -3.16
N LEU A 309 14.87 4.25 -2.74
CA LEU A 309 15.90 3.66 -1.89
C LEU A 309 17.18 3.45 -2.72
N ASP A 310 18.31 3.55 -2.05
CA ASP A 310 19.61 3.37 -2.68
C ASP A 310 19.86 1.89 -3.00
N LEU A 311 20.35 1.64 -4.22
CA LEU A 311 20.60 0.28 -4.72
C LEU A 311 21.60 -0.47 -3.84
N GLN A 312 22.57 0.24 -3.26
CA GLN A 312 23.57 -0.35 -2.39
C GLN A 312 22.95 -0.93 -1.12
N SER A 313 22.08 -0.19 -0.41
CA SER A 313 21.36 -0.71 0.75
C SER A 313 20.44 -1.86 0.40
N CYS A 314 19.82 -1.86 -0.79
CA CYS A 314 19.02 -3.00 -1.25
C CYS A 314 19.85 -4.28 -1.41
N ILE A 315 21.02 -4.18 -2.05
CA ILE A 315 21.95 -5.32 -2.20
C ILE A 315 22.45 -5.79 -0.84
N ILE A 316 22.86 -4.87 0.04
CA ILE A 316 23.32 -5.20 1.38
C ILE A 316 22.20 -5.87 2.19
N GLY A 317 20.99 -5.33 2.18
CA GLY A 317 19.88 -5.88 2.95
C GLY A 317 19.44 -7.25 2.45
N LEU A 318 19.39 -7.48 1.13
CA LEU A 318 19.13 -8.81 0.57
C LEU A 318 20.23 -9.80 0.96
N THR A 319 21.49 -9.35 0.98
CA THR A 319 22.63 -10.17 1.43
C THR A 319 22.51 -10.53 2.91
N LEU A 320 22.25 -9.56 3.79
CA LEU A 320 22.05 -9.79 5.22
C LEU A 320 20.86 -10.72 5.48
N MET A 321 19.72 -10.51 4.80
CA MET A 321 18.55 -11.37 4.93
C MET A 321 18.84 -12.80 4.45
N THR A 322 19.60 -12.96 3.36
CA THR A 322 20.04 -14.27 2.87
C THR A 322 20.95 -14.97 3.89
N LEU A 323 21.93 -14.26 4.46
CA LEU A 323 22.80 -14.80 5.52
C LEU A 323 22.01 -15.21 6.76
N HIS A 324 21.03 -14.40 7.16
CA HIS A 324 20.11 -14.75 8.24
C HIS A 324 19.38 -16.07 7.94
N LEU A 325 18.80 -16.20 6.74
CA LEU A 325 18.06 -17.39 6.32
C LEU A 325 18.93 -18.64 6.24
N VAL A 326 20.11 -18.56 5.62
CA VAL A 326 21.07 -19.68 5.56
C VAL A 326 21.41 -20.17 6.96
N ARG A 327 21.74 -19.25 7.87
CA ARG A 327 22.02 -19.59 9.26
C ARG A 327 20.81 -20.21 9.96
N ARG A 328 19.61 -19.65 9.80
CA ARG A 328 18.39 -20.20 10.44
C ARG A 328 18.01 -21.56 9.88
N VAL A 329 18.21 -21.82 8.59
CA VAL A 329 18.08 -23.16 7.99
C VAL A 329 19.08 -24.11 8.67
N TYR A 330 20.35 -23.73 8.71
CA TYR A 330 21.39 -24.55 9.36
C TYR A 330 21.06 -24.86 10.83
N GLU A 331 20.72 -23.84 11.61
CA GLU A 331 20.34 -24.00 13.01
C GLU A 331 19.12 -24.91 13.16
N SER A 332 18.09 -24.76 12.32
CA SER A 332 16.84 -25.52 12.41
C SER A 332 17.03 -27.03 12.16
N PHE A 333 17.91 -27.39 11.22
CA PHE A 333 18.12 -28.79 10.84
C PHE A 333 19.20 -29.49 11.65
N TRP A 334 20.27 -28.78 12.05
CA TRP A 334 21.44 -29.41 12.67
C TRP A 334 21.64 -29.06 14.15
N ILE A 335 21.07 -27.97 14.64
CA ILE A 335 21.27 -27.52 16.03
C ILE A 335 20.01 -27.71 16.86
N GLU A 336 18.90 -27.12 16.42
CA GLU A 336 17.63 -27.15 17.14
C GLU A 336 17.11 -28.59 17.28
N ARG A 337 16.63 -28.91 18.48
CA ARG A 337 16.04 -30.22 18.79
C ARG A 337 14.57 -30.03 19.14
N PRO A 338 13.66 -29.88 18.17
CA PRO A 338 12.24 -29.65 18.43
C PRO A 338 11.61 -30.84 19.16
N SER A 339 10.59 -30.59 19.97
CA SER A 339 9.87 -31.66 20.65
C SER A 339 8.98 -32.39 19.64
N LYS A 340 8.97 -33.73 19.68
CA LYS A 340 8.21 -34.59 18.76
C LYS A 340 6.69 -34.41 18.90
N THR A 341 6.22 -33.98 20.06
CA THR A 341 4.78 -33.84 20.38
C THR A 341 4.27 -32.41 20.22
N SER A 342 5.15 -31.44 19.94
CA SER A 342 4.74 -30.03 19.82
C SER A 342 4.13 -29.77 18.44
N THR A 343 2.96 -29.14 18.43
CA THR A 343 2.24 -28.75 17.22
C THR A 343 1.98 -27.24 17.17
N MET A 344 1.64 -26.72 15.99
CA MET A 344 1.18 -25.36 15.78
C MET A 344 0.00 -25.34 14.81
N HIS A 345 -0.90 -24.35 14.93
CA HIS A 345 -2.03 -24.23 14.01
C HIS A 345 -1.59 -23.79 12.60
N ILE A 346 -2.29 -24.27 11.56
CA ILE A 346 -1.93 -24.02 10.15
C ILE A 346 -1.96 -22.53 9.77
N SER A 347 -2.82 -21.73 10.41
CA SER A 347 -2.87 -20.28 10.17
C SER A 347 -1.55 -19.59 10.52
N HIS A 348 -0.93 -19.98 11.64
CA HIS A 348 0.37 -19.46 12.05
C HIS A 348 1.49 -19.98 11.13
N TYR A 349 1.30 -21.17 10.56
CA TYR A 349 2.22 -21.72 9.57
C TYR A 349 2.21 -20.90 8.27
N LEU A 350 1.02 -20.62 7.73
CA LEU A 350 0.88 -19.78 6.54
C LEU A 350 1.35 -18.33 6.79
N ALA A 351 1.03 -17.77 7.95
CA ALA A 351 1.50 -16.44 8.35
C ALA A 351 3.04 -16.39 8.42
N GLY A 352 3.69 -17.44 8.92
CA GLY A 352 5.15 -17.57 8.95
C GLY A 352 5.76 -17.57 7.54
N ILE A 353 5.22 -18.35 6.61
CA ILE A 353 5.66 -18.37 5.21
C ILE A 353 5.50 -16.98 4.59
N GLY A 354 4.33 -16.37 4.74
CA GLY A 354 4.05 -15.03 4.21
C GLY A 354 4.99 -13.97 4.77
N PHE A 355 5.29 -14.03 6.07
CA PHE A 355 6.19 -13.09 6.73
C PHE A 355 7.61 -13.14 6.16
N TYR A 356 8.24 -14.32 6.06
CA TYR A 356 9.59 -14.41 5.48
C TYR A 356 9.61 -14.04 4.00
N GLY A 357 8.55 -14.36 3.25
CA GLY A 357 8.38 -13.90 1.87
C GLY A 357 8.38 -12.37 1.78
N ALA A 358 7.55 -11.72 2.59
CA ALA A 358 7.46 -10.26 2.65
C ALA A 358 8.78 -9.61 3.07
N MET A 359 9.53 -10.19 4.03
CA MET A 359 10.83 -9.66 4.43
C MET A 359 11.87 -9.72 3.31
N VAL A 360 11.90 -10.82 2.54
CA VAL A 360 12.79 -10.94 1.37
C VAL A 360 12.44 -9.94 0.28
N PHE A 361 11.16 -9.76 -0.05
CA PHE A 361 10.76 -8.72 -1.00
C PHE A 361 11.07 -7.31 -0.47
N GLY A 362 10.83 -7.09 0.82
CA GLY A 362 11.07 -5.81 1.49
C GLY A 362 12.49 -5.31 1.32
N THR A 363 13.51 -6.18 1.25
CA THR A 363 14.90 -5.71 1.14
C THR A 363 15.24 -5.02 -0.19
N TRP A 364 14.48 -5.24 -1.26
CA TRP A 364 14.91 -4.73 -2.58
C TRP A 364 13.79 -4.12 -3.43
N LEU A 365 12.53 -4.47 -3.18
CA LEU A 365 11.41 -4.08 -4.04
C LEU A 365 11.26 -2.55 -4.13
N GLU A 366 11.41 -1.84 -3.01
CA GLU A 366 11.35 -0.36 -2.98
C GLU A 366 12.54 0.31 -3.70
N GLY A 367 13.64 -0.42 -3.92
CA GLY A 367 14.81 0.07 -4.66
C GLY A 367 14.75 -0.16 -6.16
N LEU A 368 13.68 -0.78 -6.68
CA LEU A 368 13.54 -1.10 -8.11
C LEU A 368 13.67 0.12 -9.02
N SER A 369 13.12 1.27 -8.61
CA SER A 369 13.17 2.55 -9.35
C SER A 369 14.59 3.15 -9.43
N SER A 370 15.54 2.63 -8.65
CA SER A 370 16.94 3.03 -8.65
C SER A 370 17.82 2.12 -9.51
N PHE A 371 17.30 0.99 -10.02
CA PHE A 371 18.08 0.10 -10.89
C PHE A 371 18.41 0.77 -12.23
N GLY A 372 19.67 0.63 -12.66
CA GLY A 372 20.18 1.25 -13.89
C GLY A 372 20.79 2.64 -13.70
N LYS A 373 20.60 3.28 -12.53
CA LYS A 373 21.31 4.51 -12.17
C LYS A 373 22.74 4.19 -11.69
N PRO A 374 23.73 5.05 -11.96
CA PRO A 374 25.09 4.82 -11.50
C PRO A 374 25.16 4.82 -9.97
N ILE A 375 25.86 3.83 -9.40
CA ILE A 375 26.06 3.68 -7.94
C ILE A 375 27.10 4.71 -7.51
N ILE A 376 26.69 5.96 -7.37
CA ILE A 376 27.51 7.06 -6.84
C ILE A 376 26.80 7.57 -5.59
N GLU A 377 26.72 6.71 -4.57
CA GLU A 377 26.20 7.11 -3.28
C GLU A 377 27.26 6.93 -2.18
N PRO A 378 27.43 7.92 -1.29
CA PRO A 378 28.39 7.83 -0.21
C PRO A 378 27.94 6.79 0.81
N PHE A 379 28.91 6.06 1.37
CA PHE A 379 28.65 5.08 2.40
C PHE A 379 28.17 5.76 3.69
N HIS A 380 26.96 5.42 4.14
CA HIS A 380 26.36 6.05 5.31
C HIS A 380 26.79 5.35 6.59
N SER A 381 26.97 6.11 7.68
CA SER A 381 27.27 5.57 9.02
C SER A 381 26.18 4.64 9.55
N ALA A 382 24.94 4.83 9.10
CA ALA A 382 23.81 3.95 9.36
C ALA A 382 24.05 2.52 8.86
N THR A 383 24.70 2.35 7.70
CA THR A 383 25.03 1.05 7.11
C THR A 383 26.01 0.28 8.00
N ILE A 384 27.06 0.94 8.51
CA ILE A 384 28.02 0.33 9.44
C ILE A 384 27.30 -0.10 10.71
N SER A 385 26.51 0.81 11.28
CA SER A 385 25.78 0.57 12.54
C SER A 385 24.81 -0.60 12.40
N ALA A 386 24.12 -0.68 11.25
CA ALA A 386 23.23 -1.79 10.91
C ALA A 386 23.98 -3.12 10.81
N ILE A 387 25.10 -3.18 10.06
CA ILE A 387 25.89 -4.41 9.91
C ILE A 387 26.43 -4.88 11.26
N VAL A 388 26.97 -3.96 12.07
CA VAL A 388 27.50 -4.28 13.41
C VAL A 388 26.39 -4.84 14.30
N LEU A 389 25.22 -4.18 14.35
CA LEU A 389 24.09 -4.64 15.15
C LEU A 389 23.57 -5.99 14.66
N PHE A 390 23.46 -6.18 13.35
CA PHE A 390 23.03 -7.42 12.72
C PHE A 390 23.95 -8.59 13.10
N SER A 391 25.27 -8.41 12.97
CA SER A 391 26.26 -9.43 13.30
C SER A 391 26.25 -9.75 14.80
N TYR A 392 26.18 -8.72 15.65
CA TYR A 392 26.10 -8.88 17.10
C TYR A 392 24.85 -9.65 17.54
N ALA A 393 23.67 -9.26 17.05
CA ALA A 393 22.42 -9.93 17.35
C ALA A 393 22.38 -11.36 16.79
N SER A 394 22.90 -11.58 15.58
CA SER A 394 22.99 -12.90 14.96
C SER A 394 23.89 -13.84 15.76
N TYR A 395 25.02 -13.36 16.28
CA TYR A 395 25.89 -14.15 17.14
C TYR A 395 25.16 -14.59 18.42
N HIS A 396 24.56 -13.65 19.15
CA HIS A 396 23.88 -13.97 20.41
C HIS A 396 22.65 -14.85 20.21
N GLN A 397 21.92 -14.67 19.10
CA GLN A 397 20.82 -15.58 18.76
C GLN A 397 21.32 -17.01 18.55
N TYR A 398 22.40 -17.18 17.78
CA TYR A 398 23.00 -18.50 17.54
C TYR A 398 23.43 -19.15 18.87
N GLN A 399 24.11 -18.40 19.74
CA GLN A 399 24.52 -18.89 21.07
C GLN A 399 23.30 -19.33 21.89
N CYS A 400 22.22 -18.55 21.86
CA CYS A 400 20.98 -18.92 22.55
C CYS A 400 20.39 -20.24 22.02
N HIS A 401 20.38 -20.47 20.71
CA HIS A 401 19.90 -21.72 20.12
C HIS A 401 20.78 -22.92 20.48
N VAL A 402 22.10 -22.74 20.51
CA VAL A 402 23.04 -23.79 20.96
C VAL A 402 22.80 -24.14 22.43
N ILE A 403 22.61 -23.14 23.31
CA ILE A 403 22.26 -23.35 24.72
C ILE A 403 20.93 -24.13 24.82
N LEU A 404 19.89 -23.70 24.12
CA LEU A 404 18.59 -24.39 24.19
C LEU A 404 18.65 -25.83 23.67
N ALA A 405 19.46 -26.09 22.65
CA ALA A 405 19.66 -27.42 22.10
C ALA A 405 20.45 -28.34 23.05
N SER A 406 21.46 -27.82 23.73
CA SER A 406 22.29 -28.61 24.65
C SER A 406 21.51 -29.12 25.85
N LEU A 407 20.53 -28.35 26.32
CA LEU A 407 19.62 -28.71 27.43
C LEU A 407 18.75 -29.93 27.16
N ARG A 408 18.64 -30.37 25.90
CA ARG A 408 17.85 -31.55 25.48
C ARG A 408 18.72 -32.77 25.16
N LYS A 409 20.02 -32.76 25.48
CA LYS A 409 20.91 -33.91 25.23
C LYS A 409 20.64 -35.09 26.17
N ASP A 410 20.30 -34.80 27.43
CA ASP A 410 20.38 -35.82 28.50
C ASP A 410 19.01 -36.30 29.01
N SER A 411 17.91 -35.62 28.68
CA SER A 411 16.53 -36.08 28.95
C SER A 411 15.49 -35.29 28.15
N ASP A 412 14.29 -35.85 27.97
CA ASP A 412 13.12 -35.15 27.39
C ASP A 412 12.50 -34.12 28.36
N GLY A 413 13.07 -33.97 29.57
CA GLY A 413 12.64 -33.00 30.57
C GLY A 413 13.05 -31.57 30.22
N TYR A 414 12.27 -30.59 30.69
CA TYR A 414 12.65 -29.19 30.56
C TYR A 414 13.62 -28.80 31.68
N THR A 415 14.64 -28.03 31.31
CA THR A 415 15.59 -27.41 32.24
C THR A 415 15.59 -25.89 32.06
N ILE A 416 15.99 -25.18 33.12
CA ILE A 416 16.06 -23.72 33.11
C ILE A 416 17.33 -23.30 32.36
N PRO A 417 17.24 -22.53 31.27
CA PRO A 417 18.42 -22.12 30.50
C PRO A 417 19.28 -21.12 31.27
N ARG A 418 20.61 -21.28 31.16
CA ARG A 418 21.66 -20.47 31.77
C ARG A 418 22.75 -20.15 30.74
N GLY A 419 23.49 -19.07 30.97
CA GLY A 419 24.54 -18.59 30.08
C GLY A 419 24.08 -17.54 29.06
N ASP A 420 25.03 -16.73 28.61
CA ASP A 420 24.79 -15.57 27.75
C ASP A 420 23.65 -14.67 28.28
N TRP A 421 22.77 -14.17 27.41
CA TRP A 421 21.65 -13.31 27.80
C TRP A 421 20.55 -14.02 28.60
N PHE A 422 20.58 -15.36 28.74
CA PHE A 422 19.59 -16.06 29.58
C PHE A 422 19.71 -15.73 31.07
N GLU A 423 20.85 -15.17 31.52
CA GLU A 423 21.02 -14.71 32.89
C GLU A 423 20.12 -13.51 33.23
N TRP A 424 19.72 -12.75 32.21
CA TRP A 424 19.01 -11.48 32.37
C TRP A 424 17.62 -11.48 31.74
N ILE A 425 17.44 -12.23 30.65
CA ILE A 425 16.21 -12.24 29.85
C ILE A 425 15.65 -13.67 29.80
N VAL A 426 14.32 -13.80 29.85
CA VAL A 426 13.65 -15.11 29.74
C VAL A 426 13.79 -15.71 28.34
N THR A 427 13.56 -14.90 27.30
CA THR A 427 13.64 -15.30 25.88
C THR A 427 14.61 -14.41 25.10
N PRO A 428 15.93 -14.49 25.36
CA PRO A 428 16.93 -13.63 24.71
C PRO A 428 17.04 -13.83 23.19
N HIS A 429 16.77 -15.04 22.69
CA HIS A 429 16.73 -15.32 21.25
C HIS A 429 15.65 -14.51 20.52
N TYR A 430 14.52 -14.23 21.17
CA TYR A 430 13.47 -13.34 20.64
C TYR A 430 13.90 -11.88 20.65
N PHE A 431 14.64 -11.46 21.68
CA PHE A 431 15.22 -10.11 21.70
C PHE A 431 16.25 -9.95 20.58
N ALA A 432 17.07 -10.97 20.35
CA ALA A 432 18.01 -10.99 19.23
C ALA A 432 17.30 -10.93 17.87
N ASP A 433 16.16 -11.62 17.68
CA ASP A 433 15.32 -11.48 16.48
C ASP A 433 14.88 -10.02 16.27
N ILE A 434 14.40 -9.35 17.32
CA ILE A 434 14.01 -7.93 17.26
C ILE A 434 15.19 -7.06 16.82
N LEU A 435 16.39 -7.30 17.37
CA LEU A 435 17.59 -6.55 16.99
C LEU A 435 18.03 -6.81 15.54
N ILE A 436 17.84 -8.03 15.02
CA ILE A 436 18.10 -8.35 13.62
C ILE A 436 17.18 -7.52 12.71
N TYR A 437 15.86 -7.50 12.95
CA TYR A 437 14.95 -6.69 12.14
C TYR A 437 15.15 -5.18 12.34
N LEU A 438 15.52 -4.74 13.55
CA LEU A 438 15.90 -3.35 13.82
C LEU A 438 17.11 -2.95 12.99
N SER A 439 18.12 -3.82 12.89
CA SER A 439 19.30 -3.55 12.08
C SER A 439 18.97 -3.40 10.58
N LEU A 440 18.02 -4.20 10.06
CA LEU A 440 17.52 -4.03 8.70
C LEU A 440 16.77 -2.69 8.56
N CYS A 441 15.93 -2.29 9.51
CA CYS A 441 15.27 -0.98 9.45
C CYS A 441 16.28 0.18 9.50
N MET A 442 17.34 0.07 10.31
CA MET A 442 18.43 1.04 10.39
C MET A 442 19.20 1.15 9.08
N LEU A 443 19.43 0.03 8.38
CA LEU A 443 20.08 0.02 7.07
C LEU A 443 19.35 0.94 6.08
N TYR A 444 18.03 0.87 6.04
CA TYR A 444 17.18 1.72 5.18
C TYR A 444 16.76 3.03 5.86
N ARG A 445 17.37 3.42 6.99
CA ARG A 445 17.04 4.66 7.73
C ARG A 445 15.55 4.80 8.05
N PHE A 446 14.87 3.68 8.30
CA PHE A 446 13.42 3.59 8.52
C PHE A 446 12.57 4.13 7.36
N GLN A 447 13.11 4.22 6.16
CA GLN A 447 12.36 4.60 4.96
C GLN A 447 11.58 3.42 4.36
N ASN A 448 12.08 2.20 4.57
CA ASN A 448 11.48 0.98 4.06
C ASN A 448 10.28 0.52 4.90
N ILE A 449 9.10 0.59 4.32
CA ILE A 449 7.85 0.41 5.06
C ILE A 449 7.59 -1.06 5.38
N ILE A 450 7.90 -1.94 4.43
CA ILE A 450 7.72 -3.38 4.60
C ILE A 450 8.55 -3.86 5.80
N LEU A 451 9.80 -3.43 5.90
CA LEU A 451 10.70 -3.80 7.00
C LEU A 451 10.27 -3.17 8.33
N ASN A 452 9.82 -1.91 8.33
CA ASN A 452 9.25 -1.27 9.53
C ASN A 452 8.03 -2.03 10.05
N CYS A 453 7.11 -2.44 9.16
CA CYS A 453 5.98 -3.30 9.52
C CYS A 453 6.45 -4.65 10.05
N GLY A 454 7.46 -5.25 9.41
CA GLY A 454 8.07 -6.49 9.86
C GLY A 454 8.61 -6.39 11.28
N LEU A 455 9.27 -5.28 11.62
CA LEU A 455 9.78 -5.00 12.96
C LEU A 455 8.64 -4.87 13.98
N ILE A 456 7.61 -4.06 13.69
CA ILE A 456 6.45 -3.88 14.58
C ILE A 456 5.73 -5.22 14.81
N TRP A 457 5.53 -5.99 13.75
CA TRP A 457 4.97 -7.34 13.82
C TRP A 457 5.81 -8.24 14.71
N THR A 458 7.13 -8.25 14.52
CA THR A 458 8.07 -9.09 15.27
C THR A 458 8.05 -8.73 16.76
N ILE A 459 8.12 -7.44 17.08
CA ILE A 459 8.04 -6.95 18.48
C ILE A 459 6.72 -7.41 19.11
N THR A 460 5.59 -7.18 18.43
CA THR A 460 4.26 -7.51 18.97
C THR A 460 4.10 -9.01 19.18
N ASN A 461 4.40 -9.80 18.15
CA ASN A 461 4.25 -11.25 18.17
C ASN A 461 5.16 -11.91 19.21
N LEU A 462 6.45 -11.54 19.23
CA LEU A 462 7.41 -12.13 20.16
C LEU A 462 7.19 -11.66 21.61
N SER A 463 6.69 -10.45 21.84
CA SER A 463 6.35 -9.99 23.20
C SER A 463 5.22 -10.80 23.81
N VAL A 464 4.19 -11.13 23.03
CA VAL A 464 3.10 -12.01 23.48
C VAL A 464 3.65 -13.40 23.82
N ILE A 465 4.46 -13.99 22.93
CA ILE A 465 5.04 -15.34 23.14
C ILE A 465 6.02 -15.37 24.32
N ALA A 466 6.80 -14.31 24.52
CA ALA A 466 7.71 -14.16 25.65
C ALA A 466 6.96 -14.12 26.99
N ASN A 467 5.84 -13.40 27.03
CA ASN A 467 4.97 -13.34 28.21
C ASN A 467 4.45 -14.72 28.60
N GLU A 468 3.92 -15.47 27.63
CA GLU A 468 3.44 -16.85 27.84
C GLU A 468 4.57 -17.79 28.27
N THR A 469 5.76 -17.61 27.69
CA THR A 469 6.93 -18.43 28.05
C THR A 469 7.39 -18.15 29.48
N SER A 470 7.35 -16.89 29.92
CA SER A 470 7.66 -16.51 31.32
C SER A 470 6.66 -17.12 32.30
N ALA A 471 5.36 -17.03 32.01
CA ALA A 471 4.31 -17.65 32.81
C ALA A 471 4.49 -19.18 32.88
N TRP A 472 4.76 -19.82 31.74
CA TRP A 472 5.04 -21.25 31.65
C TRP A 472 6.20 -21.68 32.55
N TYR A 473 7.31 -20.93 32.56
CA TYR A 473 8.48 -21.25 33.41
C TYR A 473 8.15 -21.24 34.90
N ARG A 474 7.40 -20.22 35.36
CA ARG A 474 7.00 -20.09 36.78
C ARG A 474 6.05 -21.21 37.22
N ILE A 475 5.14 -21.63 36.34
CA ILE A 475 4.22 -22.75 36.61
C ILE A 475 4.97 -24.08 36.60
N HIS A 476 5.73 -24.36 35.54
CA HIS A 476 6.35 -25.66 35.31
C HIS A 476 7.45 -25.99 36.35
N PHE A 477 8.26 -24.99 36.73
CA PHE A 477 9.35 -25.21 37.69
C PHE A 477 8.96 -24.91 39.13
N SER A 478 7.73 -24.51 39.42
CA SER A 478 7.31 -23.79 40.63
C SER A 478 7.97 -22.40 40.76
N ALA A 479 7.19 -21.41 41.20
CA ALA A 479 7.68 -20.04 41.33
C ALA A 479 8.87 -19.94 42.28
N GLU A 480 8.84 -20.68 43.40
CA GLU A 480 9.90 -20.67 44.40
C GLU A 480 11.25 -21.15 43.85
N LYS A 481 11.27 -22.28 43.12
CA LYS A 481 12.51 -22.80 42.51
C LYS A 481 13.03 -21.86 41.42
N TYR A 482 12.13 -21.26 40.64
CA TYR A 482 12.50 -20.33 39.58
C TYR A 482 13.07 -19.02 40.14
N ASP A 483 12.44 -18.46 41.18
CA ASP A 483 12.89 -17.22 41.82
C ASP A 483 14.19 -17.46 42.62
N LYS A 484 14.40 -18.64 43.20
CA LYS A 484 15.71 -19.06 43.76
C LYS A 484 16.80 -19.12 42.69
N ALA A 485 16.48 -19.58 41.48
CA ALA A 485 17.45 -19.66 40.38
C ALA A 485 17.85 -18.27 39.85
N PHE A 486 16.95 -17.28 39.93
CA PHE A 486 17.20 -15.89 39.53
C PHE A 486 16.70 -14.90 40.60
N PRO A 487 17.47 -14.66 41.67
CA PRO A 487 17.03 -13.82 42.79
C PRO A 487 16.72 -12.37 42.41
N LYS A 488 17.37 -11.85 41.35
CA LYS A 488 17.13 -10.51 40.81
C LYS A 488 15.98 -10.46 39.79
N GLY A 489 15.35 -11.60 39.51
CA GLY A 489 14.40 -11.76 38.41
C GLY A 489 15.07 -11.72 37.04
N ARG A 490 14.25 -11.88 35.99
CA ARG A 490 14.64 -11.71 34.59
C ARG A 490 13.61 -10.87 33.87
N TRP A 491 14.06 -10.02 32.95
CA TRP A 491 13.19 -9.33 32.03
C TRP A 491 12.56 -10.31 31.05
N ARG A 492 11.33 -10.05 30.60
CA ARG A 492 10.62 -11.00 29.73
C ARG A 492 11.26 -11.04 28.34
N ILE A 493 11.53 -9.86 27.78
CA ILE A 493 12.08 -9.72 26.42
C ILE A 493 13.12 -8.60 26.31
N MET A 494 12.84 -7.38 26.79
CA MET A 494 13.79 -6.27 26.71
C MET A 494 14.37 -5.93 28.09
N PRO A 495 15.69 -5.75 28.22
CA PRO A 495 16.27 -5.26 29.46
C PRO A 495 15.63 -3.94 29.91
N GLY A 496 15.09 -3.92 31.13
CA GLY A 496 14.45 -2.74 31.72
C GLY A 496 12.95 -2.58 31.45
N TYR A 497 12.31 -3.44 30.64
CA TYR A 497 10.88 -3.32 30.28
C TYR A 497 10.12 -4.67 30.25
#